data_AF-A0AAV9GKY0-F1
#
_entry.id   AF-A0AAV9GKY0-F1
#
_cell.length_a   1.000
_cell.length_b   1.000
_cell.length_c   1.000
_cell.angle_alpha   90.00
_cell.angle_beta   90.00
_cell.angle_gamma   90.00
#
_symmetry.space_group_name_H-M   'P 1'
#
loop_
_entity.id
_entity.type
_entity.pdbx_description
1 polymer ?
#
loop_
_entity_poly.entity_id
_entity_poly.type
_entity_poly.pdbx_seq_one_letter_code
_entity_poly.pdbx_strand_id
1 'polypeptide(L)'
;MVADGMIQSNAYSLWLNDLDANTGNILFGGVDSAKYEPPLWALPVQPEQGFFAEFLITLTGVSLGGTSVGSSSDMALAVLLDTGSSLTYLPDDMVSAIYNRVGAQYDANNGAAYVPCNIADDEANKFTFTFSAPAAITVGMDEMVLDMFLNSGRRPTFQDGTPACLFGIAPAGQGTNVLGDTFLRSAYVVYDLANNEISLAQTRFNATESNIQEIGTGTNSVPGATKVDNPVVATDGISGGGSLNGIGRNAAGRTTAAGGWLALVVVLAVGLAF
;
A
#
# COMPACT_ATOMS: atom_id res chain seq x y z
N MET A 1 -3.51 -15.33 20.99
CA MET A 1 -4.80 -14.60 20.98
C MET A 1 -5.99 -15.53 20.82
N VAL A 2 -6.21 -16.18 19.65
CA VAL A 2 -7.33 -17.15 19.50
C VAL A 2 -7.22 -18.30 20.50
N ALA A 3 -6.05 -18.94 20.58
CA ALA A 3 -5.80 -20.05 21.50
C ALA A 3 -5.98 -19.66 22.99
N ASP A 4 -5.80 -18.37 23.30
CA ASP A 4 -5.93 -17.81 24.65
C ASP A 4 -7.36 -17.28 24.91
N GLY A 5 -8.29 -17.44 23.95
CA GLY A 5 -9.68 -16.98 24.07
C GLY A 5 -9.87 -15.46 24.03
N MET A 6 -8.87 -14.69 23.56
CA MET A 6 -8.94 -13.22 23.50
C MET A 6 -9.75 -12.69 22.30
N ILE A 7 -9.81 -13.47 21.22
CA ILE A 7 -10.54 -13.15 19.98
C ILE A 7 -11.16 -14.43 19.42
N GLN A 8 -12.30 -14.33 18.75
CA GLN A 8 -13.00 -15.50 18.20
C GLN A 8 -12.38 -16.06 16.91
N SER A 9 -11.79 -15.20 16.06
CA SER A 9 -11.19 -15.60 14.79
C SER A 9 -9.77 -15.10 14.65
N ASN A 10 -8.96 -15.83 13.88
CA ASN A 10 -7.64 -15.41 13.46
C ASN A 10 -7.79 -14.38 12.32
N ALA A 11 -8.22 -13.19 12.67
CA ALA A 11 -8.42 -12.08 11.75
C ALA A 11 -8.04 -10.77 12.43
N TYR A 12 -7.71 -9.76 11.65
CA TYR A 12 -7.52 -8.40 12.16
C TYR A 12 -7.88 -7.37 11.10
N SER A 13 -8.28 -6.18 11.54
CA SER A 13 -8.48 -5.05 10.66
C SER A 13 -7.43 -3.97 10.85
N LEU A 14 -7.19 -3.22 9.79
CA LEU A 14 -6.18 -2.18 9.70
C LEU A 14 -6.80 -0.91 9.13
N TRP A 15 -6.51 0.20 9.79
CA TRP A 15 -6.82 1.55 9.34
C TRP A 15 -5.63 2.45 9.65
N LEU A 16 -4.82 2.77 8.63
CA LEU A 16 -3.60 3.57 8.83
C LEU A 16 -3.88 5.06 9.03
N ASN A 17 -5.08 5.52 8.68
CA ASN A 17 -5.47 6.93 8.55
C ASN A 17 -4.72 7.65 7.41
N ASP A 18 -4.91 8.96 7.23
CA ASP A 18 -4.24 9.75 6.18
C ASP A 18 -2.74 9.96 6.46
N LEU A 19 -2.03 10.44 5.44
CA LEU A 19 -0.58 10.68 5.47
C LEU A 19 -0.12 11.63 6.59
N ASP A 20 -0.92 12.62 6.96
CA ASP A 20 -0.59 13.63 7.97
C ASP A 20 -0.98 13.20 9.40
N ALA A 21 -1.69 12.08 9.53
CA ALA A 21 -2.10 11.54 10.82
C ALA A 21 -0.93 10.92 11.58
N ASN A 22 -0.85 11.21 12.89
CA ASN A 22 0.19 10.64 13.76
C ASN A 22 -0.14 9.22 14.27
N THR A 23 -1.37 8.75 14.03
CA THR A 23 -1.84 7.46 14.55
C THR A 23 -2.84 6.82 13.59
N GLY A 24 -2.67 5.52 13.37
CA GLY A 24 -3.70 4.61 12.85
C GLY A 24 -4.11 3.59 13.91
N ASN A 25 -4.88 2.57 13.51
CA ASN A 25 -5.36 1.51 14.38
C ASN A 25 -5.22 0.13 13.73
N ILE A 26 -4.93 -0.86 14.57
CA ILE A 26 -5.06 -2.29 14.28
C ILE A 26 -6.02 -2.90 15.30
N LEU A 27 -7.00 -3.68 14.84
CA LEU A 27 -7.94 -4.39 15.71
C LEU A 27 -7.82 -5.88 15.46
N PHE A 28 -7.25 -6.62 16.41
CA PHE A 28 -7.25 -8.08 16.38
C PHE A 28 -8.66 -8.59 16.71
N GLY A 29 -9.22 -9.42 15.83
CA GLY A 29 -10.55 -10.02 15.99
C GLY A 29 -11.73 -9.05 15.87
N GLY A 30 -11.52 -7.84 15.34
CA GLY A 30 -12.57 -6.82 15.23
C GLY A 30 -12.54 -6.04 13.93
N VAL A 31 -13.70 -5.47 13.59
CA VAL A 31 -13.91 -4.54 12.47
C VAL A 31 -14.59 -3.28 12.99
N ASP A 32 -14.18 -2.09 12.53
CA ASP A 32 -14.78 -0.81 12.90
C ASP A 32 -15.50 -0.20 11.68
N SER A 33 -16.83 -0.31 11.67
CA SER A 33 -17.63 0.16 10.54
C SER A 33 -17.71 1.68 10.43
N ALA A 34 -17.18 2.43 11.39
CA ALA A 34 -17.11 3.88 11.31
C ALA A 34 -15.89 4.38 10.51
N LYS A 35 -14.89 3.52 10.26
CA LYS A 35 -13.61 3.88 9.63
C LYS A 35 -13.58 3.70 8.11
N TYR A 36 -14.68 3.27 7.50
CA TYR A 36 -14.75 3.03 6.06
C TYR A 36 -16.10 3.37 5.47
N GLU A 37 -16.11 3.58 4.16
CA GLU A 37 -17.31 3.73 3.36
C GLU A 37 -17.80 2.34 2.93
N PRO A 38 -18.99 1.90 3.36
CA PRO A 38 -19.55 0.64 2.87
C PRO A 38 -19.78 0.71 1.36
N PRO A 39 -19.78 -0.43 0.65
CA PRO A 39 -19.60 -1.79 1.18
C PRO A 39 -18.14 -2.22 1.39
N LEU A 40 -17.95 -3.18 2.30
CA LEU A 40 -16.68 -3.87 2.54
C LEU A 40 -16.65 -5.15 1.69
N TRP A 41 -15.74 -5.23 0.72
CA TRP A 41 -15.70 -6.34 -0.25
C TRP A 41 -14.66 -7.38 0.10
N ALA A 42 -15.08 -8.62 0.36
CA ALA A 42 -14.20 -9.75 0.60
C ALA A 42 -13.71 -10.37 -0.71
N LEU A 43 -12.38 -10.41 -0.85
CA LEU A 43 -11.62 -10.95 -1.97
C LEU A 43 -10.82 -12.18 -1.49
N PRO A 44 -10.73 -13.26 -2.29
CA PRO A 44 -9.92 -14.41 -1.91
C PRO A 44 -8.42 -14.09 -2.00
N VAL A 45 -7.68 -14.53 -0.97
CA VAL A 45 -6.21 -14.54 -1.03
C VAL A 45 -5.77 -15.56 -2.09
N GLN A 46 -4.76 -15.21 -2.88
CA GLN A 46 -4.19 -16.08 -3.88
C GLN A 46 -3.19 -17.05 -3.23
N PRO A 47 -3.36 -18.37 -3.36
CA PRO A 47 -2.41 -19.32 -2.81
C PRO A 47 -1.16 -19.41 -3.69
N GLU A 48 -0.01 -19.53 -3.06
CA GLU A 48 1.26 -19.85 -3.71
C GLU A 48 1.58 -21.32 -3.50
N GLN A 49 1.66 -22.08 -4.58
CA GLN A 49 1.90 -23.54 -4.51
C GLN A 49 0.93 -24.29 -3.59
N GLY A 50 -0.30 -23.79 -3.45
CA GLY A 50 -1.33 -24.36 -2.59
C GLY A 50 -1.28 -23.89 -1.13
N PHE A 51 -0.39 -22.96 -0.78
CA PHE A 51 -0.28 -22.38 0.56
C PHE A 51 -0.64 -20.90 0.55
N PHE A 52 -1.34 -20.45 1.60
CA PHE A 52 -1.61 -19.02 1.83
C PHE A 52 -0.50 -18.44 2.72
N ALA A 53 0.68 -18.24 2.14
CA ALA A 53 1.86 -17.73 2.85
C ALA A 53 1.90 -16.18 2.88
N GLU A 54 1.30 -15.55 1.88
CA GLU A 54 1.33 -14.11 1.66
C GLU A 54 -0.10 -13.56 1.45
N PHE A 55 -0.28 -12.27 1.74
CA PHE A 55 -1.55 -11.56 1.58
C PHE A 55 -1.72 -11.04 0.14
N LEU A 56 -1.64 -11.96 -0.82
CA LEU A 56 -1.78 -11.68 -2.25
C LEU A 56 -3.25 -11.62 -2.65
N ILE A 57 -3.67 -10.54 -3.32
CA ILE A 57 -4.96 -10.45 -3.99
C ILE A 57 -4.78 -10.04 -5.45
N THR A 58 -5.80 -10.25 -6.27
CA THR A 58 -5.73 -9.97 -7.71
C THR A 58 -6.15 -8.54 -8.02
N LEU A 59 -5.19 -7.70 -8.41
CA LEU A 59 -5.42 -6.41 -9.03
C LEU A 59 -5.76 -6.61 -10.51
N THR A 60 -6.89 -6.06 -10.94
CA THR A 60 -7.41 -6.24 -12.31
C THR A 60 -7.39 -4.95 -13.13
N GLY A 61 -6.97 -3.83 -12.53
CA GLY A 61 -6.75 -2.60 -13.27
C GLY A 61 -6.24 -1.48 -12.38
N VAL A 62 -5.49 -0.56 -13.01
CA VAL A 62 -5.12 0.73 -12.42
C VAL A 62 -5.52 1.80 -13.42
N SER A 63 -6.11 2.88 -12.93
CA SER A 63 -6.37 4.08 -13.72
C SER A 63 -5.91 5.33 -12.97
N LEU A 64 -5.59 6.38 -13.71
CA LEU A 64 -5.31 7.71 -13.19
C LEU A 64 -6.29 8.68 -13.86
N GLY A 65 -7.04 9.45 -13.09
CA GLY A 65 -8.04 10.40 -13.63
C GLY A 65 -9.01 9.74 -14.62
N GLY A 66 -9.44 8.50 -14.32
CA GLY A 66 -10.38 7.73 -15.15
C GLY A 66 -9.79 7.12 -16.43
N THR A 67 -8.49 7.28 -16.71
CA THR A 67 -7.83 6.66 -17.87
C THR A 67 -6.90 5.56 -17.38
N SER A 68 -7.08 4.34 -17.92
CA SER A 68 -6.29 3.16 -17.57
C SER A 68 -4.79 3.39 -17.75
N VAL A 69 -4.02 2.78 -16.87
CA VAL A 69 -2.56 2.87 -16.81
C VAL A 69 -1.99 1.47 -17.00
N GLY A 70 -1.14 1.32 -18.01
CA GLY A 70 -0.19 0.20 -18.07
C GLY A 70 -0.76 -1.20 -18.27
N SER A 71 -2.03 -1.39 -18.65
CA SER A 71 -2.51 -2.76 -18.88
C SER A 71 -3.60 -2.94 -19.92
N SER A 72 -3.49 -4.09 -20.60
CA SER A 72 -4.51 -4.74 -21.41
C SER A 72 -5.83 -4.90 -20.64
N SER A 73 -6.93 -5.08 -21.38
CA SER A 73 -8.28 -5.29 -20.83
C SER A 73 -8.40 -6.45 -19.83
N ASP A 74 -7.41 -7.37 -19.82
CA ASP A 74 -7.48 -8.67 -19.14
C ASP A 74 -6.42 -8.79 -18.01
N MET A 75 -6.06 -7.68 -17.36
CA MET A 75 -5.11 -7.70 -16.24
C MET A 75 -5.63 -8.57 -15.09
N ALA A 76 -4.75 -9.40 -14.54
CA ALA A 76 -4.98 -10.18 -13.32
C ALA A 76 -3.65 -10.35 -12.58
N LEU A 77 -3.15 -9.27 -11.98
CA LEU A 77 -1.86 -9.19 -11.33
C LEU A 77 -1.99 -9.52 -9.83
N ALA A 78 -1.22 -10.49 -9.34
CA ALA A 78 -1.09 -10.70 -7.90
C ALA A 78 -0.32 -9.54 -7.28
N VAL A 79 -0.90 -8.91 -6.26
CA VAL A 79 -0.28 -7.85 -5.48
C VAL A 79 -0.37 -8.16 -3.99
N LEU A 80 0.73 -7.94 -3.28
CA LEU A 80 0.85 -8.12 -1.84
C LEU A 80 0.37 -6.86 -1.12
N LEU A 81 -0.50 -7.02 -0.12
CA LEU A 81 -0.83 -5.93 0.81
C LEU A 81 0.14 -5.97 1.99
N ASP A 82 1.05 -5.00 2.05
CA ASP A 82 2.17 -5.01 3.00
C ASP A 82 2.36 -3.68 3.73
N THR A 83 1.99 -3.66 5.00
CA THR A 83 2.27 -2.52 5.91
C THR A 83 3.75 -2.35 6.23
N GLY A 84 4.61 -3.29 5.83
CA GLY A 84 6.06 -3.18 5.93
C GLY A 84 6.70 -2.40 4.78
N SER A 85 5.92 -2.03 3.76
CA SER A 85 6.38 -1.32 2.58
C SER A 85 5.83 0.10 2.54
N SER A 86 6.70 1.10 2.52
CA SER A 86 6.28 2.51 2.53
C SER A 86 5.60 2.96 1.23
N LEU A 87 6.01 2.41 0.10
CA LEU A 87 5.54 2.78 -1.24
C LEU A 87 4.74 1.64 -1.89
N THR A 88 4.05 1.97 -2.96
CA THR A 88 3.45 1.01 -3.89
C THR A 88 4.48 0.60 -4.94
N TYR A 89 4.62 -0.69 -5.20
CA TYR A 89 5.53 -1.26 -6.19
C TYR A 89 4.73 -2.02 -7.26
N LEU A 90 4.87 -1.62 -8.51
CA LEU A 90 4.13 -2.17 -9.65
C LEU A 90 5.08 -2.57 -10.80
N PRO A 91 4.61 -3.33 -11.80
CA PRO A 91 5.41 -3.67 -12.97
C PRO A 91 6.02 -2.44 -13.65
N ASP A 92 7.27 -2.57 -14.07
CA ASP A 92 8.10 -1.44 -14.54
C ASP A 92 7.47 -0.69 -15.74
N ASP A 93 6.71 -1.38 -16.59
CA ASP A 93 6.01 -0.79 -17.73
C ASP A 93 4.81 0.06 -17.29
N MET A 94 4.03 -0.41 -16.32
CA MET A 94 2.98 0.38 -15.68
C MET A 94 3.55 1.63 -15.02
N VAL A 95 4.62 1.47 -14.24
CA VAL A 95 5.26 2.58 -13.54
C VAL A 95 5.83 3.60 -14.52
N SER A 96 6.46 3.14 -15.61
CA SER A 96 6.94 4.02 -16.68
C SER A 96 5.79 4.82 -17.31
N ALA A 97 4.63 4.20 -17.55
CA ALA A 97 3.45 4.90 -18.05
C ALA A 97 2.91 5.93 -17.05
N ILE A 98 2.91 5.61 -15.75
CA ILE A 98 2.54 6.56 -14.68
C ILE A 98 3.50 7.74 -14.68
N TYR A 99 4.81 7.49 -14.67
CA TYR A 99 5.83 8.54 -14.59
C TYR A 99 5.72 9.52 -15.74
N ASN A 100 5.52 9.02 -16.97
CA ASN A 100 5.29 9.87 -18.13
C ASN A 100 4.05 10.76 -17.98
N ARG A 101 3.02 10.27 -17.30
CA ARG A 101 1.75 10.99 -17.13
C ARG A 101 1.80 12.04 -16.02
N VAL A 102 2.45 11.74 -14.90
CA VAL A 102 2.58 12.67 -13.77
C VAL A 102 3.83 13.55 -13.86
N GLY A 103 4.67 13.35 -14.88
CA GLY A 103 5.93 14.07 -15.06
C GLY A 103 6.99 13.69 -14.02
N ALA A 104 6.96 12.46 -13.51
CA ALA A 104 7.94 12.01 -12.53
C ALA A 104 9.33 11.84 -13.14
N GLN A 105 10.36 12.27 -12.43
CA GLN A 105 11.76 12.06 -12.78
C GLN A 105 12.35 10.96 -11.90
N TYR A 106 12.73 9.84 -12.52
CA TYR A 106 13.32 8.70 -11.82
C TYR A 106 14.83 8.88 -11.66
N ASP A 107 15.32 8.79 -10.42
CA ASP A 107 16.73 8.71 -10.08
C ASP A 107 17.10 7.25 -9.80
N ALA A 108 17.66 6.59 -10.82
CA ALA A 108 18.08 5.20 -10.72
C ALA A 108 19.18 4.95 -9.67
N ASN A 109 19.98 5.97 -9.30
CA ASN A 109 21.01 5.80 -8.28
C ASN A 109 20.41 5.66 -6.88
N ASN A 110 19.28 6.34 -6.64
CA ASN A 110 18.55 6.31 -5.38
C ASN A 110 17.35 5.36 -5.40
N GLY A 111 17.00 4.81 -6.57
CA GLY A 111 15.85 3.92 -6.75
C GLY A 111 14.51 4.63 -6.48
N ALA A 112 14.45 5.94 -6.68
CA ALA A 112 13.31 6.78 -6.29
C ALA A 112 12.89 7.72 -7.43
N ALA A 113 11.59 8.00 -7.51
CA ALA A 113 11.06 8.99 -8.43
C ALA A 113 10.59 10.24 -7.70
N TYR A 114 10.75 11.38 -8.37
CA TYR A 114 10.44 12.68 -7.83
C TYR A 114 9.42 13.39 -8.71
N VAL A 115 8.47 14.07 -8.08
CA VAL A 115 7.45 14.89 -8.73
C VAL A 115 7.41 16.29 -8.12
N PRO A 116 6.88 17.31 -8.85
CA PRO A 116 6.59 18.60 -8.25
C PRO A 116 5.64 18.45 -7.05
N CYS A 117 6.00 18.98 -5.89
CA CYS A 117 5.21 18.80 -4.67
C CYS A 117 3.76 19.32 -4.80
N ASN A 118 3.53 20.33 -5.62
CA ASN A 118 2.20 20.93 -5.82
C ASN A 118 1.20 20.01 -6.53
N ILE A 119 1.63 18.87 -7.08
CA ILE A 119 0.67 17.90 -7.64
C ILE A 119 -0.06 17.13 -6.54
N ALA A 120 0.38 17.21 -5.27
CA ALA A 120 -0.36 16.68 -4.13
C ALA A 120 -1.76 17.30 -4.02
N ASP A 121 -1.88 18.58 -4.40
CA ASP A 121 -3.13 19.33 -4.38
C ASP A 121 -4.05 19.03 -5.59
N ASP A 122 -3.68 18.08 -6.46
CA ASP A 122 -4.48 17.69 -7.62
C ASP A 122 -5.63 16.76 -7.22
N GLU A 123 -6.81 17.34 -7.02
CA GLU A 123 -8.02 16.60 -6.69
C GLU A 123 -8.66 15.88 -7.91
N ALA A 124 -8.31 16.27 -9.14
CA ALA A 124 -8.93 15.74 -10.35
C ALA A 124 -8.30 14.42 -10.79
N ASN A 125 -6.99 14.28 -10.61
CA ASN A 125 -6.27 13.08 -10.95
C ASN A 125 -6.12 12.19 -9.72
N LYS A 126 -6.95 11.16 -9.61
CA LYS A 126 -6.82 10.13 -8.56
C LYS A 126 -6.44 8.80 -9.17
N PHE A 127 -5.69 7.99 -8.43
CA PHE A 127 -5.50 6.60 -8.79
C PHE A 127 -6.72 5.80 -8.38
N THR A 128 -7.21 4.93 -9.26
CA THR A 128 -8.21 3.92 -8.89
C THR A 128 -7.61 2.55 -9.16
N PHE A 129 -7.47 1.76 -8.10
CA PHE A 129 -7.03 0.37 -8.11
C PHE A 129 -8.28 -0.51 -8.10
N THR A 130 -8.49 -1.27 -9.16
CA THR A 130 -9.66 -2.12 -9.35
C THR A 130 -9.26 -3.56 -9.10
N PHE A 131 -10.08 -4.28 -8.34
CA PHE A 131 -9.94 -5.71 -8.07
C PHE A 131 -11.13 -6.46 -8.71
N SER A 132 -11.41 -7.68 -8.25
CA SER A 132 -12.62 -8.38 -8.69
C SER A 132 -13.87 -7.55 -8.42
N ALA A 133 -14.72 -7.41 -9.45
CA ALA A 133 -15.83 -6.47 -9.40
C ALA A 133 -16.81 -6.80 -8.26
N PRO A 134 -17.35 -5.78 -7.58
CA PRO A 134 -17.20 -4.34 -7.84
C PRO A 134 -16.12 -3.66 -6.96
N ALA A 135 -15.18 -4.41 -6.38
CA ALA A 135 -14.21 -3.86 -5.45
C ALA A 135 -13.19 -2.93 -6.12
N ALA A 136 -13.05 -1.71 -5.60
CA ALA A 136 -12.05 -0.74 -6.03
C ALA A 136 -11.70 0.20 -4.88
N ILE A 137 -10.47 0.72 -4.88
CA ILE A 137 -9.98 1.74 -3.95
C ILE A 137 -9.46 2.93 -4.76
N THR A 138 -9.86 4.13 -4.37
CA THR A 138 -9.37 5.38 -4.94
C THR A 138 -8.37 6.03 -4.00
N VAL A 139 -7.23 6.44 -4.54
CA VAL A 139 -6.12 7.08 -3.81
C VAL A 139 -5.89 8.47 -4.41
N GLY A 140 -5.92 9.50 -3.58
CA GLY A 140 -5.62 10.88 -3.99
C GLY A 140 -4.13 11.10 -4.21
N MET A 141 -3.78 12.21 -4.88
CA MET A 141 -2.37 12.56 -5.08
C MET A 141 -1.69 13.00 -3.79
N ASP A 142 -2.44 13.56 -2.85
CA ASP A 142 -2.03 13.85 -1.47
C ASP A 142 -1.46 12.62 -0.75
N GLU A 143 -2.00 11.44 -1.01
CA GLU A 143 -1.51 10.17 -0.46
C GLU A 143 -0.32 9.56 -1.23
N MET A 144 -0.07 10.06 -2.44
CA MET A 144 0.95 9.56 -3.39
C MET A 144 2.15 10.51 -3.55
N VAL A 145 2.10 11.72 -2.98
CA VAL A 145 3.17 12.72 -3.04
C VAL A 145 3.70 12.90 -1.64
N LEU A 146 4.83 12.26 -1.37
CA LEU A 146 5.40 12.19 -0.03
C LEU A 146 6.44 13.28 0.15
N ASP A 147 6.30 14.00 1.26
CA ASP A 147 7.29 14.96 1.68
C ASP A 147 8.63 14.27 1.99
N MET A 148 9.72 14.88 1.53
CA MET A 148 11.05 14.36 1.81
C MET A 148 12.04 15.49 2.05
N PHE A 149 12.89 15.28 3.04
CA PHE A 149 13.94 16.21 3.39
C PHE A 149 15.26 15.50 3.24
N LEU A 150 16.19 16.16 2.54
CA LEU A 150 17.57 15.76 2.59
C LEU A 150 18.02 15.83 4.04
N ASN A 151 18.98 14.98 4.34
CA ASN A 151 19.84 15.03 5.50
C ASN A 151 20.14 16.46 6.03
N SER A 152 20.38 17.44 5.15
CA SER A 152 20.59 18.84 5.53
C SER A 152 19.36 19.58 6.08
N GLY A 153 18.21 18.90 6.26
CA GLY A 153 16.90 19.49 6.58
C GLY A 153 16.27 20.27 5.42
N ARG A 154 16.83 20.17 4.20
CA ARG A 154 16.33 20.92 3.03
C ARG A 154 15.52 20.00 2.15
N ARG A 155 14.36 20.48 1.67
CA ARG A 155 13.61 19.80 0.61
C ARG A 155 14.43 19.84 -0.70
N PRO A 156 14.53 18.73 -1.44
CA PRO A 156 15.17 18.75 -2.76
C PRO A 156 14.37 19.62 -3.73
N THR A 157 15.04 20.08 -4.78
CA THR A 157 14.43 20.86 -5.87
C THR A 157 14.88 20.31 -7.21
N PHE A 158 14.03 20.43 -8.23
CA PHE A 158 14.42 20.24 -9.61
C PHE A 158 15.40 21.34 -10.08
N GLN A 159 15.96 21.17 -11.28
CA GLN A 159 16.95 22.11 -11.84
C GLN A 159 16.42 23.53 -12.00
N ASP A 160 15.11 23.68 -12.18
CA ASP A 160 14.40 24.97 -12.30
C ASP A 160 14.05 25.61 -10.94
N GLY A 161 14.39 24.95 -9.83
CA GLY A 161 14.10 25.39 -8.47
C GLY A 161 12.74 24.94 -7.93
N THR A 162 11.93 24.22 -8.70
CA THR A 162 10.65 23.67 -8.25
C THR A 162 10.87 22.67 -7.09
N PRO A 163 10.13 22.76 -5.97
CA PRO A 163 10.22 21.78 -4.88
C PRO A 163 9.88 20.37 -5.36
N ALA A 164 10.75 19.42 -5.03
CA ALA A 164 10.60 18.02 -5.39
C ALA A 164 10.16 17.19 -4.17
N CYS A 165 9.17 16.34 -4.40
CA CYS A 165 8.64 15.39 -3.42
C CYS A 165 8.81 13.96 -3.95
N LEU A 166 8.89 12.99 -3.03
CA LEU A 166 8.99 11.58 -3.39
C LEU A 166 7.65 11.12 -3.96
N PHE A 167 7.68 10.42 -5.07
CA PHE A 167 6.48 9.84 -5.64
C PHE A 167 6.21 8.44 -5.06
N GLY A 168 4.95 8.19 -4.73
CA GLY A 168 4.48 7.05 -3.96
C GLY A 168 4.47 5.70 -4.69
N ILE A 169 4.80 5.70 -5.99
CA ILE A 169 4.83 4.49 -6.82
C ILE A 169 6.24 4.29 -7.39
N ALA A 170 6.78 3.10 -7.23
CA ALA A 170 8.11 2.70 -7.68
C ALA A 170 8.07 1.41 -8.52
N PRO A 171 9.06 1.17 -9.40
CA PRO A 171 9.16 -0.09 -10.13
C PRO A 171 9.42 -1.25 -9.18
N ALA A 172 8.67 -2.35 -9.32
CA ALA A 172 8.89 -3.59 -8.58
C ALA A 172 10.15 -4.33 -9.06
N GLY A 173 10.61 -4.08 -10.28
CA GLY A 173 11.76 -4.77 -10.87
C GLY A 173 11.49 -6.27 -10.97
N GLN A 174 12.32 -7.07 -10.28
CA GLN A 174 12.15 -8.53 -10.19
C GLN A 174 11.53 -8.97 -8.84
N GLY A 175 11.10 -8.01 -8.02
CA GLY A 175 10.47 -8.26 -6.73
C GLY A 175 8.96 -8.48 -6.84
N THR A 176 8.33 -8.67 -5.69
CA THR A 176 6.87 -8.78 -5.55
C THR A 176 6.22 -7.43 -5.88
N ASN A 177 5.05 -7.47 -6.53
CA ASN A 177 4.21 -6.28 -6.68
C ASN A 177 3.52 -6.01 -5.33
N VAL A 178 3.63 -4.80 -4.82
CA VAL A 178 3.22 -4.46 -3.46
C VAL A 178 2.29 -3.25 -3.47
N LEU A 179 1.20 -3.35 -2.74
CA LEU A 179 0.38 -2.23 -2.30
C LEU A 179 0.77 -1.89 -0.86
N GLY A 180 1.69 -0.93 -0.71
CA GLY A 180 2.22 -0.49 0.57
C GLY A 180 1.42 0.65 1.19
N ASP A 181 2.03 1.40 2.13
CA ASP A 181 1.35 2.43 2.91
C ASP A 181 0.70 3.53 2.05
N THR A 182 1.33 3.93 0.92
CA THR A 182 0.75 4.88 -0.05
C THR A 182 -0.58 4.43 -0.64
N PHE A 183 -0.86 3.12 -0.68
CA PHE A 183 -2.17 2.58 -0.99
C PHE A 183 -3.01 2.34 0.26
N LEU A 184 -2.42 1.67 1.27
CA LEU A 184 -3.13 1.15 2.44
C LEU A 184 -3.74 2.25 3.30
N ARG A 185 -3.21 3.48 3.30
CA ARG A 185 -3.84 4.62 3.98
C ARG A 185 -5.22 4.95 3.43
N SER A 186 -5.42 4.80 2.11
CA SER A 186 -6.71 5.02 1.43
C SER A 186 -7.68 3.85 1.53
N ALA A 187 -7.28 2.73 2.15
CA ALA A 187 -8.11 1.55 2.32
C ALA A 187 -8.36 1.26 3.80
N TYR A 188 -9.54 0.77 4.11
CA TYR A 188 -9.76 -0.01 5.32
C TYR A 188 -9.69 -1.49 4.96
N VAL A 189 -8.83 -2.24 5.66
CA VAL A 189 -8.49 -3.61 5.28
C VAL A 189 -8.79 -4.57 6.41
N VAL A 190 -9.49 -5.67 6.14
CA VAL A 190 -9.65 -6.79 7.06
C VAL A 190 -8.90 -7.99 6.52
N TYR A 191 -7.90 -8.48 7.24
CA TYR A 191 -7.19 -9.72 6.96
C TYR A 191 -7.86 -10.85 7.73
N ASP A 192 -8.58 -11.74 7.03
CA ASP A 192 -9.25 -12.91 7.61
C ASP A 192 -8.46 -14.18 7.27
N LEU A 193 -7.51 -14.54 8.14
CA LEU A 193 -6.66 -15.71 7.94
C LEU A 193 -7.42 -17.02 8.20
N ALA A 194 -8.55 -16.98 8.92
CA ALA A 194 -9.36 -18.16 9.14
C ALA A 194 -10.08 -18.59 7.85
N ASN A 195 -10.40 -17.63 6.98
CA ASN A 195 -11.07 -17.87 5.70
C ASN A 195 -10.16 -17.70 4.46
N ASN A 196 -8.93 -17.23 4.62
CA ASN A 196 -8.01 -16.83 3.53
C ASN A 196 -8.65 -15.78 2.62
N GLU A 197 -9.23 -14.75 3.24
CA GLU A 197 -9.89 -13.64 2.56
C GLU A 197 -9.32 -12.31 3.06
N ILE A 198 -9.30 -11.32 2.16
CA ILE A 198 -9.03 -9.93 2.50
C ILE A 198 -10.26 -9.12 2.13
N SER A 199 -10.79 -8.35 3.09
CA SER A 199 -11.87 -7.42 2.80
C SER A 199 -11.35 -5.99 2.65
N LEU A 200 -11.80 -5.29 1.60
CA LEU A 200 -11.41 -3.92 1.27
C LEU A 200 -12.62 -2.98 1.20
N ALA A 201 -12.47 -1.79 1.75
CA ALA A 201 -13.39 -0.67 1.59
C ALA A 201 -12.60 0.64 1.48
N GLN A 202 -13.18 1.65 0.83
CA GLN A 202 -12.62 2.99 0.84
C GLN A 202 -12.53 3.49 2.29
N THR A 203 -11.38 4.00 2.70
CA THR A 203 -11.20 4.53 4.05
C THR A 203 -12.06 5.78 4.27
N ARG A 204 -12.45 6.02 5.53
CA ARG A 204 -12.83 7.36 5.99
C ARG A 204 -11.67 7.94 6.77
N PHE A 205 -10.96 8.89 6.15
CA PHE A 205 -9.88 9.62 6.81
C PHE A 205 -10.40 10.41 8.01
N ASN A 206 -9.56 10.53 9.04
CA ASN A 206 -9.83 11.32 10.25
C ASN A 206 -11.16 11.01 10.95
N ALA A 207 -11.71 9.80 10.75
CA ALA A 207 -12.92 9.37 11.42
C ALA A 207 -12.70 9.32 12.94
N THR A 208 -13.45 10.12 13.69
CA THR A 208 -13.40 10.15 15.17
C THR A 208 -14.39 9.19 15.80
N GLU A 209 -15.51 8.92 15.12
CA GLU A 209 -16.49 7.92 15.53
C GLU A 209 -15.92 6.51 15.47
N SER A 210 -16.46 5.60 16.28
CA SER A 210 -16.07 4.18 16.30
C SER A 210 -17.30 3.31 16.51
N ASN A 211 -17.39 2.23 15.73
CA ASN A 211 -18.39 1.18 15.86
C ASN A 211 -17.71 -0.19 15.66
N ILE A 212 -16.96 -0.61 16.67
CA ILE A 212 -16.22 -1.87 16.67
C ILE A 212 -17.18 -3.05 16.87
N GLN A 213 -17.10 -4.02 15.97
CA GLN A 213 -17.84 -5.27 15.97
C GLN A 213 -16.84 -6.42 15.98
N GLU A 214 -17.13 -7.46 16.77
CA GLU A 214 -16.29 -8.66 16.83
C GLU A 214 -16.41 -9.48 15.53
N ILE A 215 -15.27 -9.94 15.01
CA ILE A 215 -15.23 -10.91 13.91
C ILE A 215 -15.52 -12.30 14.49
N GLY A 216 -16.64 -12.88 14.07
CA GLY A 216 -17.12 -14.18 14.55
C GLY A 216 -16.36 -15.36 13.94
N THR A 217 -16.99 -16.53 13.91
CA THR A 217 -16.42 -17.75 13.30
C THR A 217 -17.22 -18.19 12.07
N GLY A 218 -16.62 -19.06 11.23
CA GLY A 218 -17.25 -19.58 10.02
C GLY A 218 -16.97 -18.74 8.77
N THR A 219 -17.60 -19.10 7.65
CA THR A 219 -17.19 -18.64 6.30
C THR A 219 -17.59 -17.21 5.93
N ASN A 220 -18.39 -16.54 6.77
CA ASN A 220 -18.87 -15.17 6.59
C ASN A 220 -18.76 -14.41 7.93
N SER A 221 -17.63 -14.59 8.62
CA SER A 221 -17.42 -14.13 9.99
C SER A 221 -17.24 -12.62 10.14
N VAL A 222 -16.81 -11.93 9.08
CA VAL A 222 -16.50 -10.49 9.12
C VAL A 222 -17.79 -9.67 9.00
N PRO A 223 -18.19 -8.91 10.04
CA PRO A 223 -19.39 -8.07 9.98
C PRO A 223 -19.33 -7.04 8.85
N GLY A 224 -20.40 -6.93 8.07
CA GLY A 224 -20.51 -5.96 6.98
C GLY A 224 -19.73 -6.30 5.70
N ALA A 225 -18.97 -7.40 5.68
CA ALA A 225 -18.27 -7.85 4.48
C ALA A 225 -19.23 -8.58 3.52
N THR A 226 -19.12 -8.28 2.23
CA THR A 226 -19.80 -8.96 1.14
C THR A 226 -18.77 -9.57 0.21
N LYS A 227 -18.88 -10.85 -0.14
CA LYS A 227 -17.97 -11.47 -1.11
C LYS A 227 -18.19 -10.90 -2.50
N VAL A 228 -17.11 -10.70 -3.24
CA VAL A 228 -17.20 -10.35 -4.67
C VAL A 228 -17.79 -11.50 -5.48
N ASP A 229 -18.49 -11.17 -6.56
CA ASP A 229 -19.01 -12.16 -7.50
C ASP A 229 -17.89 -12.56 -8.49
N ASN A 230 -17.69 -13.86 -8.70
CA ASN A 230 -16.73 -14.40 -9.67
C ASN A 230 -15.30 -13.84 -9.51
N PRO A 231 -14.61 -14.14 -8.39
CA PRO A 231 -13.28 -13.60 -8.15
C PRO A 231 -12.30 -14.00 -9.26
N VAL A 232 -11.51 -13.03 -9.72
CA VAL A 232 -10.47 -13.21 -10.72
C VAL A 232 -9.23 -13.82 -10.05
N VAL A 233 -8.77 -14.95 -10.59
CA VAL A 233 -7.51 -15.58 -10.19
C VAL A 233 -6.36 -14.85 -10.87
N ALA A 234 -5.30 -14.53 -10.13
CA ALA A 234 -4.14 -13.87 -10.71
C ALA A 234 -3.44 -14.79 -11.74
N THR A 235 -3.07 -14.22 -12.88
CA THR A 235 -2.35 -14.89 -13.97
C THR A 235 -0.90 -14.42 -14.08
N ASP A 236 -0.54 -13.37 -13.34
CA ASP A 236 0.80 -12.79 -13.27
C ASP A 236 1.13 -12.39 -11.82
N GLY A 237 2.41 -12.14 -11.52
CA GLY A 237 2.89 -11.70 -10.21
C GLY A 237 2.93 -12.79 -9.12
N ILE A 238 2.54 -14.03 -9.42
CA ILE A 238 2.69 -15.18 -8.51
C ILE A 238 4.05 -15.82 -8.76
N SER A 239 5.05 -15.49 -7.95
CA SER A 239 6.38 -16.11 -8.03
C SER A 239 6.42 -17.41 -7.23
N GLY A 240 6.28 -18.56 -7.90
CA GLY A 240 6.46 -19.86 -7.25
C GLY A 240 7.89 -20.04 -6.70
N GLY A 241 8.07 -19.91 -5.39
CA GLY A 241 9.18 -20.51 -4.64
C GLY A 241 10.58 -20.02 -5.04
N GLY A 242 10.84 -18.72 -4.85
CA GLY A 242 12.16 -18.12 -5.07
C GLY A 242 12.69 -17.42 -3.83
N SER A 243 13.24 -18.19 -2.89
CA SER A 243 14.26 -17.74 -1.92
C SER A 243 13.93 -16.49 -1.09
N LEU A 244 13.43 -16.70 0.13
CA LEU A 244 13.42 -15.73 1.24
C LEU A 244 14.84 -15.23 1.67
N ASN A 245 15.89 -15.51 0.90
CA ASN A 245 17.22 -14.90 1.03
C ASN A 245 17.37 -13.74 0.04
N GLY A 246 16.57 -12.68 0.22
CA GLY A 246 16.58 -11.57 -0.72
C GLY A 246 15.88 -10.29 -0.28
N ILE A 247 15.37 -10.20 0.95
CA ILE A 247 14.99 -8.90 1.54
C ILE A 247 16.28 -8.13 1.79
N GLY A 248 16.82 -7.55 0.72
CA GLY A 248 17.93 -6.63 0.72
C GLY A 248 17.50 -5.39 1.49
N ARG A 249 17.74 -5.41 2.80
CA ARG A 249 17.91 -4.22 3.62
C ARG A 249 19.01 -3.38 3.01
N ASN A 250 18.68 -2.53 2.04
CA ASN A 250 19.56 -1.49 1.52
C ASN A 250 18.72 -0.27 1.12
N ALA A 251 18.19 0.40 2.13
CA ALA A 251 18.01 1.85 2.14
C ALA A 251 18.41 2.38 3.55
N ALA A 252 19.61 1.99 4.00
CA ALA A 252 20.35 2.67 5.06
C ALA A 252 21.83 2.40 4.80
N GLY A 253 22.51 3.37 4.19
CA GLY A 253 23.91 3.27 3.82
C GLY A 253 24.78 2.90 5.01
N ARG A 254 25.36 1.70 4.97
CA ARG A 254 26.53 1.33 5.78
C ARG A 254 27.73 1.19 4.85
N THR A 255 28.47 2.29 4.74
CA THR A 255 29.80 2.32 4.14
C THR A 255 30.77 1.55 5.03
N THR A 256 31.37 0.48 4.51
CA THR A 256 32.58 -0.10 5.08
C THR A 256 33.73 0.87 4.84
N ALA A 257 34.35 1.31 5.93
CA ALA A 257 35.45 2.25 5.93
C ALA A 257 36.68 1.71 5.17
N ALA A 258 37.09 2.45 4.15
CA ALA A 258 38.50 2.64 3.83
C ALA A 258 38.72 4.15 3.66
N GLY A 259 39.22 4.79 4.73
CA GLY A 259 39.88 6.11 4.75
C GLY A 259 39.21 7.28 4.04
N GLY A 260 38.47 8.12 4.78
CA GLY A 260 38.12 9.47 4.33
C GLY A 260 36.89 10.05 5.02
N TRP A 261 37.14 10.88 6.05
CA TRP A 261 36.26 11.86 6.71
C TRP A 261 34.77 11.89 6.29
N LEU A 262 33.88 11.39 7.17
CA LEU A 262 32.42 11.45 7.05
C LEU A 262 31.84 12.60 7.88
N ALA A 263 31.04 13.46 7.25
CA ALA A 263 30.05 14.29 7.92
C ALA A 263 28.79 13.45 8.14
N LEU A 264 28.44 13.23 9.41
CA LEU A 264 27.26 12.47 9.84
C LEU A 264 26.01 13.32 9.60
N VAL A 265 24.94 12.68 9.13
CA VAL A 265 23.63 13.33 9.12
C VAL A 265 22.65 12.49 9.91
N VAL A 266 22.05 13.14 10.90
CA VAL A 266 21.08 12.58 11.83
C VAL A 266 19.70 13.08 11.41
N VAL A 267 18.80 12.16 11.05
CA VAL A 267 17.37 12.43 11.04
C VAL A 267 16.86 12.10 12.44
N LEU A 268 16.52 13.15 13.20
CA LEU A 268 15.98 13.06 14.55
C LEU A 268 14.45 12.98 14.45
N ALA A 269 13.90 11.78 14.63
CA ALA A 269 12.51 11.61 15.00
C ALA A 269 12.39 11.85 16.51
N VAL A 270 11.90 13.03 16.90
CA VAL A 270 11.59 13.34 18.30
C VAL A 270 10.12 12.99 18.54
N GLY A 271 9.88 11.80 19.09
CA GLY A 271 8.64 11.52 19.81
C GLY A 271 8.73 12.13 21.20
N LEU A 272 7.89 13.13 21.49
CA LEU A 272 7.69 13.63 22.85
C LEU A 272 6.39 13.09 23.39
N ALA A 273 6.50 12.19 24.35
CA ALA A 273 5.43 11.82 25.26
C ALA A 273 5.33 12.90 26.35
N PHE A 274 4.14 13.48 26.51
CA PHE A 274 3.57 13.96 27.77
C PHE A 274 2.05 13.82 27.71
#